data_AF-A0A2G2K7Z4-F1
#
_entry.id   AF-A0A2G2K7Z4-F1
#
_cell.length_a   1.000
_cell.length_b   1.000
_cell.length_c   1.000
_cell.angle_alpha   90.00
_cell.angle_beta   90.00
_cell.angle_gamma   90.00
#
_symmetry.space_group_name_H-M   'P 1'
#
loop_
_entity.id
_entity.type
_entity.pdbx_description
1 polymer ?
#
loop_
_entity_poly.entity_id
_entity_poly.type
_entity_poly.pdbx_seq_one_letter_code
_entity_poly.pdbx_strand_id
1 'polypeptide(L)' 'MRTNKEVLSKGIKLMAIALFFMFAGPFLLHLGFKLRNFLTIGIAGLFCIAAILLTMKGLHTIIKALFND' A
#
# COMPACT_ATOMS: atom_id res chain seq x y z
N MET A 1 17.20 -24.07 2.94
CA MET A 1 16.68 -22.93 2.15
C MET A 1 17.20 -21.63 2.77
N ARG A 2 18.04 -20.86 2.05
CA ARG A 2 18.53 -19.57 2.54
C ARG A 2 17.54 -18.50 2.08
N THR A 3 16.54 -18.19 2.91
CA THR A 3 15.67 -17.02 2.70
C THR A 3 16.55 -15.81 2.39
N ASN A 4 16.28 -15.16 1.27
CA ASN A 4 17.10 -14.05 0.80
C ASN A 4 16.78 -12.81 1.65
N LYS A 5 17.49 -12.67 2.79
CA LYS A 5 17.22 -11.67 3.84
C LYS A 5 17.16 -10.23 3.30
N GLU A 6 17.90 -9.94 2.24
CA GLU A 6 17.86 -8.65 1.53
C GLU A 6 16.49 -8.37 0.89
N VAL A 7 15.95 -9.36 0.17
CA VAL A 7 14.65 -9.23 -0.50
C VAL A 7 13.52 -9.24 0.53
N LEU A 8 13.68 -10.02 1.60
CA LEU A 8 12.74 -10.06 2.70
C LEU A 8 12.66 -8.70 3.42
N SER A 9 13.80 -8.07 3.70
CA SER A 9 13.86 -6.74 4.31
C SER A 9 13.20 -5.68 3.42
N LYS A 10 13.44 -5.72 2.10
CA LYS A 10 12.75 -4.85 1.12
C LYS A 10 11.24 -5.04 1.12
N GLY A 11 10.77 -6.29 1.11
CA GLY A 11 9.34 -6.61 1.14
C GLY A 11 8.66 -6.14 2.42
N ILE A 12 9.27 -6.37 3.58
CA ILE A 12 8.77 -5.89 4.88
C ILE A 12 8.68 -4.36 4.91
N LYS A 13 9.69 -3.66 4.38
CA LYS A 13 9.70 -2.20 4.28
C LYS A 13 8.55 -1.69 3.40
N LEU A 14 8.32 -2.35 2.27
CA LEU A 14 7.18 -2.08 1.38
C LEU A 14 5.84 -2.29 2.08
N MET A 15 5.69 -3.36 2.86
CA MET A 15 4.46 -3.64 3.59
C MET A 15 4.21 -2.70 4.76
N ALA A 16 5.25 -2.28 5.48
CA ALA A 16 5.11 -1.25 6.52
C ALA A 16 4.61 0.08 5.92
N ILE A 17 5.15 0.48 4.76
CA ILE A 17 4.70 1.67 4.02
C ILE A 17 3.25 1.49 3.56
N ALA A 18 2.91 0.31 3.03
CA ALA A 18 1.61 0.05 2.46
C ALA A 18 0.52 -0.07 3.55
N LEU A 19 0.85 -0.58 4.74
CA LEU A 19 0.00 -0.55 5.94
C LEU A 19 -0.28 0.89 6.37
N PHE A 20 0.75 1.73 6.43
CA PHE A 20 0.60 3.15 6.75
C PHE A 20 -0.31 3.86 5.74
N PHE A 21 -0.12 3.54 4.45
CA PHE A 21 -0.93 4.08 3.37
C PHE A 21 -2.39 3.61 3.45
N MET A 22 -2.63 2.37 3.87
CA MET A 22 -3.98 1.81 4.04
C MET A 22 -4.76 2.48 5.18
N PHE A 23 -4.06 3.01 6.19
CA PHE A 23 -4.64 3.89 7.21
C PHE A 23 -4.80 5.33 6.73
N ALA A 24 -3.85 5.86 5.95
CA ALA A 24 -3.90 7.20 5.41
C ALA A 24 -4.97 7.38 4.32
N GLY A 25 -5.26 6.34 3.53
CA GLY A 25 -6.27 6.35 2.45
C GLY A 25 -7.68 6.75 2.91
N PRO A 26 -8.30 6.06 3.88
CA PRO A 26 -9.61 6.45 4.40
C PRO A 26 -9.57 7.80 5.11
N PHE A 27 -8.44 8.18 5.71
CA PHE A 27 -8.26 9.50 6.32
C PHE A 27 -8.32 10.63 5.28
N LEU A 28 -7.60 10.49 4.15
CA LEU A 28 -7.66 11.43 3.04
C LEU A 28 -9.04 11.48 2.39
N LEU A 29 -9.71 10.33 2.23
CA LEU A 29 -11.08 10.27 1.72
C LEU A 29 -12.06 11.02 2.64
N HIS A 30 -11.94 10.85 3.95
CA HIS A 30 -12.79 11.53 4.93
C HIS A 30 -12.59 13.05 4.91
N LEU A 31 -11.35 13.52 4.74
CA LEU A 31 -11.02 14.93 4.52
C LEU A 31 -11.61 15.48 3.22
N GLY A 32 -11.52 14.72 2.12
CA GLY A 32 -12.11 15.09 0.82
C GLY A 32 -13.63 15.23 0.87
N PHE A 33 -14.30 14.36 1.64
CA PHE A 33 -15.75 14.43 1.86
C PHE A 33 -16.13 15.70 2.63
N LYS A 34 -15.33 16.10 3.62
CA LYS A 34 -15.55 17.31 4.42
C LYS A 34 -15.45 18.61 3.61
N LEU A 35 -14.59 18.66 2.58
CA LEU A 35 -14.40 19.83 1.73
C LEU A 35 -15.48 20.00 0.64
N ARG A 36 -16.41 19.03 0.50
CA ARG A 36 -17.47 18.99 -0.52
C ARG A 36 -17.00 19.30 -1.95
N ASN A 37 -15.77 18.90 -2.25
CA ASN A 37 -15.14 19.16 -3.54
C ASN A 37 -15.09 17.84 -4.32
N PHE A 38 -16.06 17.64 -5.21
CA PHE A 38 -16.26 16.37 -5.93
C PHE A 38 -14.99 15.92 -6.71
N LEU A 39 -14.18 16.87 -7.19
CA LEU A 39 -12.87 16.62 -7.80
C LEU A 39 -11.88 15.95 -6.83
N THR A 40 -11.82 16.43 -5.59
CA THR A 40 -10.91 15.91 -4.56
C THR A 40 -11.31 14.50 -4.13
N ILE A 41 -12.62 14.19 -4.10
CA ILE A 41 -13.13 12.85 -3.79
C ILE A 41 -12.74 11.85 -4.89
N GLY A 42 -12.86 12.24 -6.17
CA GLY A 42 -12.45 11.39 -7.29
C GLY A 42 -10.96 11.04 -7.26
N ILE A 43 -10.10 12.03 -6.99
CA ILE A 43 -8.65 11.84 -6.85
C ILE A 43 -8.32 10.97 -5.62
N ALA A 44 -8.98 11.20 -4.49
CA ALA A 44 -8.77 10.41 -3.28
C ALA A 44 -9.19 8.95 -3.47
N GLY A 45 -10.27 8.69 -4.21
CA GLY A 45 -10.69 7.34 -4.59
C GLY A 45 -9.63 6.62 -5.43
N LEU A 46 -9.10 7.29 -6.46
CA LEU A 46 -8.02 6.74 -7.30
C LEU A 46 -6.75 6.48 -6.49
N PHE A 47 -6.41 7.37 -5.56
CA PHE A 47 -5.28 7.21 -4.65
C PHE A 47 -5.45 6.00 -3.71
N CYS A 48 -6.67 5.75 -3.24
CA CYS A 48 -7.00 4.59 -2.43
C CYS A 48 -6.87 3.28 -3.22
N ILE A 49 -7.28 3.26 -4.50
CA ILE A 49 -7.08 2.11 -5.38
C ILE A 49 -5.58 1.87 -5.64
N ALA A 50 -4.81 2.94 -5.89
CA ALA A 50 -3.37 2.86 -6.06
C ALA A 50 -2.67 2.30 -4.79
N ALA A 51 -3.15 2.68 -3.59
CA ALA A 51 -2.70 2.13 -2.32
C ALA A 51 -2.84 0.61 -2.28
N ILE A 52 -4.04 0.13 -2.64
CA ILE A 52 -4.41 -1.28 -2.60
C ILE A 52 -3.56 -2.10 -3.59
N LEU A 53 -3.29 -1.54 -4.77
CA LEU A 53 -2.39 -2.16 -5.74
C LEU A 53 -0.95 -2.22 -5.24
N LEU A 54 -0.50 -1.19 -4.50
CA LEU A 54 0.84 -1.11 -3.93
C LEU A 54 1.03 -2.10 -2.76
N THR A 55 0.03 -2.22 -1.87
CA THR A 55 0.01 -3.26 -0.83
C THR A 55 0.06 -4.65 -1.45
N MET A 56 -0.73 -4.91 -2.49
CA MET A 56 -0.73 -6.21 -3.18
C MET A 56 0.64 -6.55 -3.76
N LYS A 57 1.32 -5.60 -4.42
CA LYS A 57 2.71 -5.78 -4.90
C LYS A 57 3.71 -6.01 -3.77
N GLY A 58 3.56 -5.30 -2.65
CA GLY A 58 4.41 -5.46 -1.47
C GLY A 58 4.29 -6.85 -0.85
N LEU A 59 3.05 -7.34 -0.72
CA LEU A 59 2.73 -8.70 -0.22
C LEU A 59 3.35 -9.77 -1.13
N HIS A 60 3.18 -9.62 -2.44
CA HIS A 60 3.74 -10.55 -3.44
C HIS A 60 5.28 -10.59 -3.39
N THR A 61 5.92 -9.44 -3.12
CA THR A 61 7.38 -9.34 -2.94
C THR A 61 7.85 -10.07 -1.68
N ILE A 62 7.10 -9.99 -0.57
CA ILE A 62 7.41 -10.77 0.64
C ILE A 62 7.26 -12.26 0.38
N ILE A 63 6.16 -12.69 -0.23
CA ILE A 63 5.90 -14.12 -0.51
C ILE A 63 7.01 -14.69 -1.39
N LYS A 64 7.37 -14.00 -2.48
CA LYS A 64 8.50 -14.36 -3.36
C LYS A 64 9.84 -14.39 -2.61
N ALA A 65 10.08 -13.46 -1.67
CA ALA A 65 11.29 -13.45 -0.86
C ALA A 65 11.37 -14.61 0.16
N LEU A 66 10.23 -15.04 0.69
CA LEU A 66 10.14 -16.14 1.65
C LEU A 66 10.25 -17.50 0.98
N PHE A 67 9.57 -17.68 -0.15
CA PHE A 67 9.49 -18.96 -0.86
C PHE A 67 10.55 -19.14 -1.95
N ASN A 68 11.30 -18.08 -2.29
CA ASN A 68 12.34 -18.12 -3.34
C ASN A 68 11.82 -18.71 -4.66
N ASP A 69 10.60 -18.33 -5.03
CA ASP A 69 9.89 -18.67 -6.27
C ASP A 69 9.49 -17.36 -6.99
#